data_AF-A0AAD6XRE3-F1
#
_entry.id   AF-A0AAD6XRE3-F1
#
_cell.length_a   1.000
_cell.length_b   1.000
_cell.length_c   1.000
_cell.angle_alpha   90.00
_cell.angle_beta   90.00
_cell.angle_gamma   90.00
#
_symmetry.space_group_name_H-M   'P 1'
#
loop_
_entity.id
_entity.type
_entity.pdbx_description
1 polymer ?
#
loop_
_entity_poly.entity_id
_entity_poly.type
_entity_poly.pdbx_seq_one_letter_code
_entity_poly.pdbx_strand_id
1 'polypeptide(L)'
;MLSFAQLFALSRASCRRSFSSPSIVSNAFPSVYSAITIPNQREPNGTNGTWNNKVGDHITGKLKSAEELWRDASRKNVPRLMARPPPDAYFGRSVKVSRGNFAEAAKTIDKILSLNRVRATIKATDRHEKKGPKRRRIKSEQWRKHFAHQVRKNVQLVHKIRRRGA
;
A
#
# COMPACT_ATOMS: atom_id res chain seq x y z
N MET A 1 -47.21 -8.15 32.64
CA MET A 1 -46.11 -8.86 31.95
C MET A 1 -46.47 -8.94 30.46
N LEU A 2 -46.09 -7.93 29.67
CA LEU A 2 -46.44 -7.86 28.24
C LEU A 2 -45.22 -8.23 27.39
N SER A 3 -45.45 -9.15 26.45
CA SER A 3 -44.46 -9.75 25.56
C SER A 3 -44.03 -8.79 24.45
N PHE A 4 -42.72 -8.82 24.18
CA PHE A 4 -41.99 -8.00 23.23
C PHE A 4 -42.05 -8.65 21.84
N ALA A 5 -42.98 -8.23 20.98
CA ALA A 5 -42.86 -8.54 19.56
C ALA A 5 -43.58 -7.53 18.67
N GLN A 6 -42.86 -7.16 17.60
CA GLN A 6 -43.33 -6.57 16.35
C GLN A 6 -43.51 -5.05 16.30
N LEU A 7 -42.52 -4.38 15.69
CA LEU A 7 -42.71 -3.12 14.97
C LEU A 7 -41.78 -3.06 13.75
N PHE A 8 -42.42 -2.79 12.59
CA PHE A 8 -41.91 -2.34 11.27
C PHE A 8 -41.08 -3.31 10.42
N ALA A 9 -41.53 -3.85 9.27
CA ALA A 9 -42.28 -3.37 8.09
C ALA A 9 -41.45 -2.63 7.02
N LEU A 10 -41.53 -3.16 5.78
CA LEU A 10 -41.47 -2.49 4.46
C LEU A 10 -40.10 -1.88 4.07
N SER A 11 -39.66 -1.78 2.81
CA SER A 11 -40.19 -2.04 1.48
C SER A 11 -38.97 -2.16 0.54
N ARG A 12 -38.96 -3.15 -0.35
CA ARG A 12 -37.94 -3.29 -1.40
C ARG A 12 -38.56 -2.83 -2.73
N ALA A 13 -38.11 -1.69 -3.24
CA ALA A 13 -38.33 -1.30 -4.62
C ALA A 13 -37.25 -1.93 -5.53
N SER A 14 -37.75 -2.44 -6.65
CA SER A 14 -37.08 -3.18 -7.71
C SER A 14 -36.10 -2.33 -8.52
N CYS A 15 -35.04 -2.95 -9.04
CA CYS A 15 -34.57 -2.71 -10.40
C CYS A 15 -33.58 -3.81 -10.85
N ARG A 16 -34.05 -4.60 -11.82
CA ARG A 16 -33.28 -5.59 -12.59
C ARG A 16 -32.21 -4.91 -13.43
N ARG A 17 -31.03 -5.53 -13.51
CA ARG A 17 -30.29 -5.62 -14.79
C ARG A 17 -29.50 -6.93 -14.82
N SER A 18 -30.00 -7.83 -15.65
CA SER A 18 -29.39 -9.07 -16.08
C SER A 18 -28.28 -8.77 -17.08
N PHE A 19 -27.08 -9.31 -16.87
CA PHE A 19 -26.15 -9.62 -17.94
C PHE A 19 -25.43 -10.93 -17.66
N SER A 20 -25.35 -11.74 -18.71
CA SER A 20 -24.93 -13.13 -18.77
C SER A 20 -23.44 -13.33 -18.48
N SER A 21 -23.11 -14.51 -17.96
CA SER A 21 -21.74 -15.02 -17.84
C SER A 21 -21.32 -15.71 -19.14
N PRO A 22 -20.02 -15.73 -19.48
CA PRO A 22 -19.43 -16.79 -20.26
C PRO A 22 -18.64 -17.77 -19.38
N SER A 23 -18.59 -18.99 -19.88
CA SER A 23 -18.23 -20.26 -19.28
C SER A 23 -16.72 -20.44 -19.02
N ILE A 24 -16.45 -21.25 -18.00
CA ILE A 24 -15.13 -21.74 -17.58
C ILE A 24 -14.72 -22.87 -18.52
N VAL A 25 -13.52 -22.78 -19.10
CA VAL A 25 -12.82 -23.93 -19.70
C VAL A 25 -11.74 -24.40 -18.73
N SER A 26 -11.86 -25.65 -18.32
CA SER A 26 -10.92 -26.45 -17.56
C SER A 26 -9.61 -26.65 -18.30
N ASN A 27 -8.46 -26.66 -17.60
CA ASN A 27 -7.32 -27.50 -17.96
C ASN A 27 -6.38 -27.74 -16.77
N ALA A 28 -5.70 -28.89 -16.85
CA ALA A 28 -4.98 -29.63 -15.83
C ALA A 28 -3.72 -28.95 -15.25
N PHE A 29 -3.34 -29.39 -14.04
CA PHE A 29 -2.11 -29.00 -13.33
C PHE A 29 -0.83 -29.53 -14.02
N PRO A 30 0.27 -28.74 -14.08
CA PRO A 30 1.58 -29.29 -14.37
C PRO A 30 2.50 -29.39 -13.14
N SER A 31 3.16 -30.55 -13.13
CA SER A 31 4.38 -31.02 -12.46
C SER A 31 5.34 -30.00 -11.82
N VAL A 32 5.85 -30.38 -10.64
CA VAL A 32 6.92 -29.74 -9.86
C VAL A 32 8.25 -30.30 -10.35
N TYR A 33 9.20 -29.43 -10.68
CA TYR A 33 10.53 -29.71 -11.30
C TYR A 33 10.55 -29.82 -12.83
N SER A 34 10.51 -28.66 -13.48
CA SER A 34 11.28 -28.39 -14.70
C SER A 34 11.92 -27.00 -14.54
N ALA A 35 13.10 -26.82 -15.14
CA ALA A 35 13.97 -25.67 -14.97
C ALA A 35 13.23 -24.32 -14.98
N ILE A 36 13.65 -23.40 -14.12
CA ILE A 36 13.29 -21.99 -14.27
C ILE A 36 14.04 -21.47 -15.51
N THR A 37 13.55 -21.83 -16.69
CA THR A 37 13.79 -21.06 -17.90
C THR A 37 12.99 -19.78 -17.69
N ILE A 38 13.66 -18.73 -17.23
CA ILE A 38 13.11 -17.39 -17.23
C ILE A 38 12.67 -17.12 -18.68
N PRO A 39 11.38 -16.94 -19.00
CA PRO A 39 11.01 -16.47 -20.32
C PRO A 39 11.54 -15.04 -20.43
N ASN A 40 12.71 -14.89 -21.05
CA ASN A 40 13.21 -13.63 -21.55
C ASN A 40 12.38 -13.27 -22.79
N GLN A 41 11.10 -12.99 -22.57
CA GLN A 41 10.19 -12.47 -23.59
C GLN A 41 9.85 -11.04 -23.17
N ARG A 42 10.88 -10.20 -23.19
CA ARG A 42 10.65 -8.79 -23.46
C ARG A 42 10.55 -8.71 -24.97
N GLU A 43 9.34 -8.94 -25.49
CA GLU A 43 8.95 -8.49 -26.83
C GLU A 43 9.52 -7.07 -27.01
N PRO A 44 10.33 -6.79 -28.05
CA PRO A 44 10.67 -5.42 -28.38
C PRO A 44 9.37 -4.79 -28.87
N ASN A 45 8.60 -4.23 -27.94
CA ASN A 45 7.50 -3.34 -28.28
C ASN A 45 8.11 -2.26 -29.18
N GLY A 46 7.79 -2.38 -30.47
CA GLY A 46 8.03 -1.39 -31.49
C GLY A 46 7.23 -0.13 -31.17
N THR A 47 7.65 0.59 -30.15
CA THR A 47 7.49 2.04 -30.13
C THR A 47 8.67 2.59 -30.89
N ASN A 48 8.50 2.66 -32.20
CA ASN A 48 9.30 3.49 -33.07
C ASN A 48 9.42 4.90 -32.47
N GLY A 49 10.65 5.31 -32.17
CA GLY A 49 11.07 6.70 -32.29
C GLY A 49 10.64 7.71 -31.22
N THR A 50 10.91 7.47 -29.93
CA THR A 50 10.79 8.58 -28.94
C THR A 50 11.98 8.72 -27.98
N TRP A 51 12.95 7.82 -28.02
CA TRP A 51 14.18 7.94 -27.22
C TRP A 51 15.39 8.50 -28.00
N ASN A 52 15.32 8.58 -29.33
CA ASN A 52 16.40 9.14 -30.16
C ASN A 52 16.20 10.61 -30.57
N ASN A 53 15.02 11.20 -30.34
CA ASN A 53 14.74 12.58 -30.76
C ASN A 53 15.11 13.64 -29.71
N LYS A 54 15.81 13.25 -28.64
CA LYS A 54 16.35 14.19 -27.65
C LYS A 54 17.87 14.23 -27.61
N VAL A 55 18.55 13.67 -28.62
CA VAL A 55 20.01 13.79 -28.77
C VAL A 55 20.40 14.92 -29.75
N GLY A 56 19.42 15.52 -30.45
CA GLY A 56 19.66 16.57 -31.45
C GLY A 56 19.65 18.01 -30.93
N ASP A 57 18.99 18.29 -29.80
CA ASP A 57 18.78 19.67 -29.34
C ASP A 57 20.02 20.29 -28.64
N HIS A 58 21.09 19.52 -28.43
CA HIS A 58 22.35 20.00 -27.84
C HIS A 58 23.46 20.28 -28.86
N ILE A 59 23.19 20.13 -30.16
CA ILE A 59 24.19 20.40 -31.20
C ILE A 59 24.24 21.89 -31.57
N THR A 60 23.16 22.64 -31.34
CA THR A 60 23.08 24.09 -31.63
C THR A 60 23.19 25.00 -30.40
N GLY A 61 23.03 24.45 -29.19
CA GLY A 61 23.21 25.19 -27.94
C GLY A 61 24.60 24.97 -27.35
N LYS A 62 25.32 26.05 -27.03
CA LYS A 62 26.60 25.97 -26.28
C LYS A 62 26.44 25.02 -25.09
N LEU A 63 27.22 23.94 -25.06
CA LEU A 63 27.34 23.05 -23.91
C LEU A 63 27.78 23.90 -22.71
N LYS A 64 26.89 24.04 -21.73
CA LYS A 64 27.21 24.71 -20.47
C LYS A 64 28.38 23.99 -19.81
N SER A 65 29.34 24.75 -19.30
CA SER A 65 30.40 24.18 -18.45
C SER A 65 29.76 23.44 -17.28
N ALA A 66 30.39 22.36 -16.81
CA ALA A 66 29.91 21.62 -15.65
C ALA A 66 29.61 22.58 -14.48
N GLU A 67 30.49 23.55 -14.27
CA GLU A 67 30.34 24.59 -13.25
C GLU A 67 29.07 25.44 -13.41
N GLU A 68 28.69 25.76 -14.65
CA GLU A 68 27.46 26.52 -14.93
C GLU A 68 26.20 25.67 -14.69
N LEU A 69 26.25 24.38 -15.04
CA LEU A 69 25.17 23.42 -14.72
C LEU A 69 24.98 23.28 -13.20
N TRP A 70 26.08 23.17 -12.45
CA TRP A 70 26.04 23.09 -10.99
C TRP A 70 25.54 24.39 -10.36
N ARG A 71 25.93 25.56 -10.85
CA ARG A 71 25.38 26.85 -10.41
C ARG A 71 23.89 26.96 -10.68
N ASP A 72 23.42 26.57 -11.85
CA ASP A 72 22.00 26.60 -12.19
C ASP A 72 21.20 25.61 -11.33
N ALA A 73 21.73 24.41 -11.10
CA ALA A 73 21.12 23.42 -10.22
C ALA A 73 21.06 23.94 -8.77
N SER A 74 22.16 24.51 -8.26
CA SER A 74 22.23 25.09 -6.91
C SER A 74 21.21 26.23 -6.75
N ARG A 75 21.17 27.17 -7.70
CA ARG A 75 20.22 28.29 -7.71
C ARG A 75 18.76 27.84 -7.66
N LYS A 76 18.42 26.74 -8.32
CA LYS A 76 17.06 26.17 -8.33
C LYS A 76 16.77 25.33 -7.07
N ASN A 77 17.74 24.56 -6.60
CA ASN A 77 17.54 23.57 -5.55
C ASN A 77 17.65 24.17 -4.14
N VAL A 78 18.54 25.15 -3.91
CA VAL A 78 18.75 25.75 -2.59
C VAL A 78 17.46 26.39 -2.06
N PRO A 79 16.73 27.25 -2.80
CA PRO A 79 15.47 27.81 -2.30
C PRO A 79 14.41 26.75 -2.00
N ARG A 80 14.35 25.69 -2.81
CA ARG A 80 13.42 24.57 -2.61
C ARG A 80 13.72 23.78 -1.34
N LEU A 81 14.99 23.51 -1.08
CA LEU A 81 15.45 22.80 0.12
C LEU A 81 15.28 23.67 1.37
N MET A 82 15.45 24.99 1.26
CA MET A 82 15.18 25.92 2.37
C MET A 82 13.68 26.01 2.70
N ALA A 83 12.81 26.03 1.67
CA ALA A 83 11.36 26.06 1.87
C ALA A 83 10.80 24.74 2.44
N ARG A 84 11.47 23.61 2.15
CA ARG A 84 11.11 22.28 2.62
C ARG A 84 12.36 21.58 3.10
N PRO A 85 12.80 21.84 4.34
CA PRO A 85 13.99 21.20 4.87
C PRO A 85 13.82 19.67 4.83
N PRO A 86 14.92 18.93 4.64
CA PRO A 86 14.90 17.49 4.78
C PRO A 86 14.24 17.08 6.11
N PRO A 87 13.47 15.99 6.11
CA PRO A 87 12.80 15.53 7.32
C PRO A 87 13.82 15.17 8.41
N ASP A 88 13.67 15.77 9.58
CA ASP A 88 14.44 15.48 10.78
C ASP A 88 14.14 14.08 11.35
N ALA A 89 14.95 13.57 12.26
CA ALA A 89 14.75 12.28 12.95
C ALA A 89 13.36 12.20 13.62
N TYR A 90 12.79 13.31 14.08
CA TYR A 90 11.46 13.37 14.69
C TYR A 90 10.32 13.54 13.68
N PHE A 91 10.64 13.68 12.39
CA PHE A 91 9.65 13.82 11.33
C PHE A 91 8.73 12.59 11.29
N GLY A 92 7.42 12.82 11.30
CA GLY A 92 6.42 11.76 11.39
C GLY A 92 6.19 11.17 12.79
N ARG A 93 6.85 11.70 13.83
CA ARG A 93 6.59 11.41 15.26
C ARG A 93 6.27 12.66 16.07
N SER A 94 6.14 13.81 15.41
CA SER A 94 5.73 15.08 15.98
C SER A 94 4.30 15.43 15.57
N VAL A 95 3.50 15.97 16.50
CA VAL A 95 2.15 16.49 16.22
C VAL A 95 2.08 17.92 16.75
N LYS A 96 1.65 18.87 15.92
CA LYS A 96 1.42 20.25 16.36
C LYS A 96 0.15 20.30 17.21
N VAL A 97 0.22 20.93 18.38
CA VAL A 97 -0.95 21.17 19.23
C VAL A 97 -1.77 22.30 18.63
N SER A 98 -3.00 22.02 18.23
CA SER A 98 -3.92 23.02 17.69
C SER A 98 -4.83 23.56 18.80
N ARG A 99 -5.00 24.89 18.87
CA ARG A 99 -5.95 25.57 19.76
C ARG A 99 -5.83 25.18 21.25
N GLY A 100 -4.61 24.87 21.71
CA GLY A 100 -4.37 24.45 23.09
C GLY A 100 -4.92 23.07 23.47
N ASN A 101 -5.49 22.31 22.53
CA ASN A 101 -6.03 20.97 22.83
C ASN A 101 -4.91 19.92 22.89
N PHE A 102 -4.23 19.86 24.03
CA PHE A 102 -3.16 18.90 24.27
C PHE A 102 -3.64 17.45 24.25
N ALA A 103 -4.84 17.18 24.80
CA ALA A 103 -5.37 15.82 24.91
C ALA A 103 -5.60 15.16 23.54
N GLU A 104 -6.08 15.93 22.56
CA GLU A 104 -6.25 15.45 21.19
C GLU A 104 -4.90 15.21 20.49
N ALA A 105 -3.94 16.11 20.68
CA ALA A 105 -2.59 15.93 20.16
C ALA A 105 -1.92 14.67 20.76
N ALA A 106 -2.10 14.41 22.05
CA ALA A 106 -1.61 13.22 22.75
C ALA A 106 -2.22 11.92 22.19
N LYS A 107 -3.54 11.88 21.96
CA LYS A 107 -4.20 10.73 21.32
C LYS A 107 -3.70 10.51 19.89
N THR A 108 -3.45 11.60 19.17
CA THR A 108 -2.97 11.56 17.79
C THR A 108 -1.56 10.99 17.71
N ILE A 109 -0.64 11.45 18.57
CA ILE A 109 0.73 10.90 18.61
C ILE A 109 0.74 9.43 19.03
N ASP A 110 -0.11 9.03 19.98
CA ASP A 110 -0.26 7.61 20.37
C ASP A 110 -0.71 6.74 19.18
N LYS A 111 -1.70 7.20 18.41
CA LYS A 111 -2.16 6.51 17.20
C LYS A 111 -1.03 6.38 16.17
N ILE A 112 -0.27 7.45 15.93
CA ILE A 112 0.86 7.45 15.00
C ILE A 112 1.92 6.43 15.44
N LEU A 113 2.29 6.42 16.72
CA LEU A 113 3.28 5.48 17.27
C LEU A 113 2.80 4.01 17.17
N SER A 114 1.49 3.77 17.33
CA SER A 114 0.88 2.45 17.17
C SER A 114 0.90 1.98 15.71
N LEU A 115 0.53 2.84 14.75
CA LEU A 115 0.54 2.52 13.32
C LEU A 115 1.96 2.18 12.83
N ASN A 116 2.94 2.96 13.25
CA ASN A 116 4.36 2.74 12.93
C ASN A 116 4.99 1.61 13.76
N ARG A 117 4.23 0.99 14.68
CA ARG A 117 4.66 -0.11 15.57
C ARG A 117 5.91 0.20 16.40
N VAL A 118 6.15 1.48 16.75
CA VAL A 118 7.37 1.91 17.45
C VAL A 118 7.54 1.20 18.78
N ARG A 119 6.49 1.18 19.62
CA ARG A 119 6.51 0.51 20.94
C ARG A 119 6.78 -0.99 20.85
N ALA A 120 6.17 -1.66 19.86
CA ALA A 120 6.38 -3.09 19.64
C ALA A 120 7.80 -3.39 19.17
N THR A 121 8.36 -2.53 18.31
CA THR A 121 9.74 -2.63 17.85
C THR A 121 10.71 -2.47 19.02
N ILE A 122 10.56 -1.43 19.85
CA ILE A 122 11.40 -1.21 21.05
C ILE A 122 11.43 -2.49 21.89
N LYS A 123 10.26 -2.99 22.29
CA LYS A 123 10.15 -4.21 23.10
C LYS A 123 10.77 -5.46 22.45
N ALA A 124 10.72 -5.57 21.13
CA ALA A 124 11.32 -6.67 20.38
C ALA A 124 12.84 -6.52 20.22
N THR A 125 13.35 -5.28 20.23
CA THR A 125 14.78 -4.96 20.09
C THR A 125 15.51 -4.85 21.42
N ASP A 126 14.80 -4.67 22.54
CA ASP A 126 15.37 -4.59 23.89
C ASP A 126 16.32 -5.75 24.20
N ARG A 127 16.07 -6.94 23.62
CA ARG A 127 16.99 -8.09 23.68
C ARG A 127 17.25 -8.65 22.29
N HIS A 128 18.43 -9.22 22.10
CA HIS A 128 18.77 -9.92 20.87
C HIS A 128 17.89 -11.17 20.67
N GLU A 129 17.04 -11.15 19.65
CA GLU A 129 16.32 -12.33 19.18
C GLU A 129 17.17 -13.09 18.14
N LYS A 130 17.49 -14.36 18.42
CA LYS A 130 18.21 -15.23 17.47
C LYS A 130 17.45 -15.32 16.13
N LYS A 131 18.20 -15.42 15.02
CA LYS A 131 17.66 -15.45 13.64
C LYS A 131 16.59 -16.54 13.41
N GLY A 132 16.80 -17.75 13.94
CA GLY A 132 15.86 -18.87 13.79
C GLY A 132 14.50 -18.62 14.45
N PRO A 133 14.45 -18.35 15.77
CA PRO A 133 13.25 -17.91 16.48
C PRO A 133 12.52 -16.74 15.80
N LYS A 134 13.26 -15.71 15.37
CA LYS A 134 12.70 -14.56 14.65
C LYS A 134 11.95 -14.97 13.38
N ARG A 135 12.53 -15.87 12.57
CA ARG A 135 11.88 -16.39 11.35
C ARG A 135 10.61 -17.17 11.66
N ARG A 136 10.65 -18.06 12.66
CA ARG A 136 9.48 -18.84 13.10
C ARG A 136 8.36 -17.93 13.59
N ARG A 137 8.70 -16.92 14.39
CA ARG A 137 7.76 -15.89 14.86
C ARG A 137 7.12 -15.16 13.69
N ILE A 138 7.89 -14.58 12.77
CA ILE A 138 7.38 -13.83 11.61
C ILE A 138 6.45 -14.71 10.76
N LYS A 139 6.83 -15.96 10.47
CA LYS A 139 5.98 -16.91 9.72
C LYS A 139 4.66 -17.16 10.44
N SER A 140 4.69 -17.40 11.75
CA SER A 140 3.48 -17.62 12.56
C SER A 140 2.58 -16.38 12.62
N GLU A 141 3.15 -15.18 12.68
CA GLU A 141 2.40 -13.91 12.68
C GLU A 141 1.76 -13.66 11.33
N GLN A 142 2.49 -13.88 10.24
CA GLN A 142 1.98 -13.79 8.87
C GLN A 142 0.82 -14.75 8.67
N TRP A 143 0.98 -16.02 9.06
CA TRP A 143 -0.10 -17.01 8.95
C TRP A 143 -1.36 -16.56 9.69
N ARG A 144 -1.23 -16.09 10.94
CA ARG A 144 -2.38 -15.59 11.73
C ARG A 144 -3.07 -14.42 11.04
N LYS A 145 -2.30 -13.49 10.46
CA LYS A 145 -2.84 -12.34 9.70
C LYS A 145 -3.58 -12.80 8.44
N HIS A 146 -3.00 -13.70 7.65
CA HIS A 146 -3.60 -14.23 6.44
C HIS A 146 -4.86 -15.04 6.73
N PHE A 147 -4.81 -15.92 7.74
CA PHE A 147 -5.95 -16.70 8.20
C PHE A 147 -7.10 -15.78 8.61
N ALA A 148 -6.85 -14.82 9.50
CA ALA A 148 -7.88 -13.88 9.94
C ALA A 148 -8.44 -13.05 8.77
N HIS A 149 -7.61 -12.64 7.82
CA HIS A 149 -8.07 -11.93 6.62
C HIS A 149 -8.97 -12.81 5.74
N GLN A 150 -8.60 -14.07 5.52
CA GLN A 150 -9.41 -15.01 4.75
C GLN A 150 -10.75 -15.29 5.43
N VAL A 151 -10.74 -15.52 6.75
CA VAL A 151 -11.96 -15.70 7.55
C VAL A 151 -12.89 -14.48 7.40
N ARG A 152 -12.36 -13.25 7.51
CA ARG A 152 -13.15 -12.03 7.29
C ARG A 152 -13.75 -11.97 5.90
N LYS A 153 -13.00 -12.30 4.85
CA LYS A 153 -13.51 -12.35 3.47
C LYS A 153 -14.65 -13.36 3.31
N ASN A 154 -14.48 -14.56 3.88
CA ASN A 154 -15.50 -15.61 3.84
C ASN A 154 -16.77 -15.18 4.57
N VAL A 155 -16.65 -14.60 5.78
CA VAL A 155 -17.80 -14.09 6.54
C VAL A 155 -18.48 -12.93 5.80
N GLN A 156 -17.72 -12.02 5.21
CA GLN A 156 -18.27 -10.95 4.37
C GLN A 156 -19.05 -11.51 3.17
N LEU A 157 -18.57 -12.59 2.55
CA LEU A 157 -19.28 -13.26 1.46
C LEU A 157 -20.60 -13.87 1.95
N VAL A 158 -20.59 -14.59 3.07
CA VAL A 158 -21.81 -15.15 3.68
C VAL A 158 -22.83 -14.05 3.99
N HIS A 159 -22.41 -12.94 4.59
CA HIS A 159 -23.30 -11.81 4.83
C HIS A 159 -23.86 -11.20 3.55
N LYS A 160 -23.08 -11.16 2.46
CA LYS A 160 -23.57 -10.70 1.14
C LYS A 160 -24.61 -11.66 0.56
N ILE A 161 -24.40 -12.97 0.66
CA ILE A 161 -25.36 -14.00 0.20
C ILE A 161 -26.66 -13.87 1.00
N ARG A 162 -26.58 -13.82 2.34
CA ARG A 162 -27.75 -13.65 3.21
C ARG A 162 -28.52 -12.36 2.91
N ARG A 163 -27.82 -11.25 2.63
CA ARG A 163 -28.45 -9.97 2.24
C ARG A 163 -29.20 -10.06 0.91
N ARG A 164 -28.73 -10.91 -0.01
CA ARG A 164 -29.39 -11.18 -1.30
C ARG A 164 -30.66 -12.02 -1.12
N GLY A 165 -30.78 -12.77 -0.03
CA GLY A 165 -31.99 -13.51 0.35
C GLY A 165 -32.00 -14.98 -0.09
N ALA A 166 -30.82 -15.59 -0.20
CA ALA A 166 -30.67 -17.04 -0.16
C ALA A 166 -30.63 -17.53 1.30
#